data_AF-A0A4P8EK61-F1
#
_entry.id   AF-A0A4P8EK61-F1
#
_cell.length_a   1.000
_cell.length_b   1.000
_cell.length_c   1.000
_cell.angle_alpha   90.00
_cell.angle_beta   90.00
_cell.angle_gamma   90.00
#
_symmetry.space_group_name_H-M   'P 1'
#
loop_
_entity.id
_entity.type
_entity.pdbx_description
1 polymer ?
#
loop_
_entity_poly.entity_id
_entity_poly.type
_entity_poly.pdbx_seq_one_letter_code
_entity_poly.pdbx_strand_id
1 'polypeptide(L)'
;MLGYPVDILILVLAASLVRVISHKDKTFFAAIVSIIVAVSAGILLFGPVVALLSLSAAWNIPIAILIALSAENIMRSIVAITGDAAFLKDIIRKIVLGLLDK
;
A
#
# COMPACT_ATOMS: atom_id res chain seq x y z
N MET A 1 -26.07 4.20 1.79
CA MET A 1 -24.63 4.44 1.94
C MET A 1 -24.41 4.74 3.41
N LEU A 2 -23.70 3.87 4.15
CA LEU A 2 -23.61 3.88 5.62
C LEU A 2 -22.70 5.02 6.16
N GLY A 3 -22.57 6.10 5.40
CA GLY A 3 -21.49 7.07 5.55
C GLY A 3 -20.27 6.64 4.74
N TYR A 4 -19.76 7.57 3.96
CA TYR A 4 -18.62 7.42 3.04
C TYR A 4 -17.40 6.66 3.62
N PRO A 5 -17.03 6.78 4.92
CA PRO A 5 -15.91 6.05 5.49
C PRO A 5 -16.19 4.55 5.67
N VAL A 6 -17.43 4.18 5.97
CA VAL A 6 -17.83 2.79 6.26
C VAL A 6 -17.88 1.97 4.98
N ASP A 7 -18.43 2.55 3.91
CA ASP A 7 -18.51 1.89 2.60
C ASP A 7 -17.09 1.58 2.04
N ILE A 8 -16.12 2.49 2.24
CA ILE A 8 -14.72 2.27 1.86
C ILE A 8 -14.10 1.12 2.66
N LEU A 9 -14.31 1.09 3.98
CA LEU A 9 -13.74 0.06 4.86
C LEU A 9 -14.25 -1.34 4.50
N ILE A 10 -15.56 -1.48 4.27
CA ILE A 10 -16.18 -2.76 3.90
C ILE A 10 -15.63 -3.25 2.56
N LEU A 11 -15.54 -2.37 1.55
CA LEU A 11 -15.09 -2.76 0.21
C LEU A 11 -13.60 -3.07 0.17
N VAL A 12 -12.78 -2.33 0.90
CA VAL A 12 -11.34 -2.60 1.04
C VAL A 12 -11.10 -3.93 1.76
N LEU A 13 -11.89 -4.24 2.81
CA LEU A 13 -11.82 -5.53 3.49
C LEU A 13 -12.22 -6.68 2.56
N ALA A 14 -13.34 -6.53 1.84
CA ALA A 14 -13.79 -7.53 0.88
C ALA A 14 -12.74 -7.80 -0.22
N ALA A 15 -12.16 -6.74 -0.80
CA ALA A 15 -11.10 -6.86 -1.79
C ALA A 15 -9.86 -7.57 -1.23
N SER A 16 -9.48 -7.24 0.00
CA SER A 16 -8.34 -7.86 0.70
C SER A 16 -8.58 -9.36 0.95
N LEU A 17 -9.79 -9.74 1.35
CA LEU A 17 -10.20 -11.13 1.55
C LEU A 17 -10.19 -11.93 0.24
N VAL A 18 -10.77 -11.38 -0.83
CA VAL A 18 -10.76 -12.02 -2.16
C VAL A 18 -9.33 -12.29 -2.63
N ARG A 19 -8.42 -11.32 -2.44
CA ARG A 19 -6.99 -11.48 -2.75
C ARG A 19 -6.33 -12.56 -1.91
N VAL A 20 -6.63 -12.65 -0.62
CA VAL A 20 -6.04 -13.70 0.24
C VAL A 20 -6.53 -15.08 -0.18
N ILE A 21 -7.82 -15.23 -0.44
CA ILE A 21 -8.41 -16.51 -0.88
C ILE A 21 -7.82 -16.97 -2.22
N SER A 22 -7.45 -16.03 -3.10
CA SER A 22 -6.84 -16.35 -4.39
C SER A 22 -5.39 -16.85 -4.29
N HIS A 23 -4.73 -16.71 -3.13
CA HIS A 23 -3.36 -17.17 -2.92
C HIS A 23 -3.34 -18.43 -2.04
N LYS A 24 -3.23 -19.60 -2.68
CA LYS A 24 -3.30 -20.91 -2.00
C LYS A 24 -2.11 -21.22 -1.08
N ASP A 25 -1.01 -20.48 -1.20
CA ASP A 25 0.28 -20.83 -0.55
C ASP A 25 0.62 -19.98 0.68
N LYS A 26 -0.32 -19.18 1.20
CA LYS A 26 -0.04 -18.31 2.37
C LYS A 26 -0.36 -19.02 3.68
N THR A 27 0.56 -18.91 4.64
CA THR A 27 0.27 -19.29 6.03
C THR A 27 -0.82 -18.40 6.61
N PHE A 28 -1.61 -18.94 7.54
CA PHE A 28 -2.72 -18.21 8.18
C PHE A 28 -2.28 -16.86 8.78
N PHE A 29 -1.11 -16.83 9.44
CA PHE A 29 -0.55 -15.59 9.98
C PHE A 29 -0.16 -14.59 8.89
N ALA A 30 0.47 -15.04 7.79
CA ALA A 30 0.82 -14.17 6.67
C ALA A 30 -0.43 -13.60 5.98
N ALA A 31 -1.51 -14.36 5.92
CA ALA A 31 -2.80 -13.92 5.42
C ALA A 31 -3.41 -12.80 6.29
N ILE A 32 -3.41 -12.96 7.62
CA ILE A 32 -3.90 -11.93 8.55
C ILE A 32 -3.09 -10.64 8.41
N VAL A 33 -1.76 -10.74 8.45
CA VAL A 33 -0.87 -9.57 8.31
C VAL A 33 -1.11 -8.87 6.95
N SER A 34 -1.25 -9.64 5.87
CA SER A 34 -1.56 -9.10 4.54
C SER A 34 -2.89 -8.34 4.49
N ILE A 35 -3.93 -8.83 5.17
CA ILE A 35 -5.24 -8.14 5.26
C ILE A 35 -5.10 -6.85 6.04
N ILE A 36 -4.45 -6.87 7.21
CA ILE A 36 -4.27 -5.68 8.04
C ILE A 36 -3.51 -4.60 7.25
N VAL A 37 -2.39 -4.96 6.62
CA VAL A 37 -1.59 -4.04 5.81
C VAL A 37 -2.40 -3.48 4.65
N ALA A 38 -3.16 -4.32 3.93
CA ALA A 38 -3.99 -3.88 2.82
C ALA A 38 -5.11 -2.92 3.24
N VAL A 39 -5.79 -3.25 4.33
CA VAL A 39 -6.87 -2.41 4.86
C VAL A 39 -6.34 -1.08 5.37
N SER A 40 -5.26 -1.08 6.16
CA SER A 40 -4.63 0.13 6.66
C SER A 40 -4.11 1.01 5.52
N ALA A 41 -3.42 0.43 4.53
CA ALA A 41 -2.95 1.18 3.36
C ALA A 41 -4.11 1.77 2.56
N GLY A 42 -5.15 0.97 2.30
CA GLY A 42 -6.35 1.41 1.59
C GLY A 42 -7.03 2.60 2.26
N ILE A 43 -7.15 2.60 3.60
CA ILE A 43 -7.77 3.67 4.38
C ILE A 43 -6.88 4.91 4.50
N LEU A 44 -5.58 4.74 4.72
CA LEU A 44 -4.68 5.87 4.98
C LEU A 44 -4.27 6.61 3.70
N LEU A 45 -4.12 5.90 2.58
CA LEU A 45 -3.51 6.45 1.38
C LEU A 45 -4.53 6.90 0.32
N PHE A 46 -5.80 6.47 0.38
CA PHE A 46 -6.76 6.85 -0.66
C PHE A 46 -6.97 8.37 -0.73
N GLY A 47 -7.08 9.06 0.41
CA GLY A 47 -7.30 10.50 0.47
C GLY A 47 -6.16 11.29 -0.17
N PRO A 48 -4.90 11.08 0.27
CA PRO A 48 -3.73 11.69 -0.35
C PRO A 48 -3.63 11.42 -1.86
N VAL A 49 -3.89 10.18 -2.32
CA VAL A 49 -3.80 9.83 -3.75
C VAL A 49 -4.88 10.52 -4.57
N VAL A 50 -6.12 10.53 -4.10
CA VAL A 50 -7.22 11.26 -4.76
C VAL A 50 -6.91 12.75 -4.84
N ALA A 51 -6.38 13.34 -3.78
CA ALA A 51 -6.00 14.75 -3.74
C ALA A 51 -4.84 15.07 -4.71
N LEU A 52 -3.78 14.26 -4.71
CA LEU A 52 -2.61 14.43 -5.59
C LEU A 52 -2.99 14.35 -7.07
N LEU A 53 -3.93 13.45 -7.41
CA LEU A 53 -4.40 13.26 -8.78
C LEU A 53 -5.58 14.16 -9.14
N SER A 54 -6.01 15.05 -8.25
CA SER A 54 -7.18 15.93 -8.43
C SER A 54 -8.44 15.18 -8.89
N LEU A 55 -8.66 13.98 -8.35
CA LEU A 55 -9.79 13.12 -8.73
C LEU A 55 -11.08 13.53 -7.99
N SER A 56 -12.22 13.29 -8.63
CA SER A 56 -13.52 13.51 -7.99
C SER A 56 -13.80 12.45 -6.91
N ALA A 57 -14.71 12.76 -5.98
CA ALA A 57 -15.10 11.85 -4.90
C ALA A 57 -15.69 10.50 -5.38
N ALA A 58 -16.05 10.37 -6.66
CA ALA A 58 -16.43 9.08 -7.24
C ALA A 58 -15.26 8.08 -7.26
N TRP A 59 -14.02 8.56 -7.20
CA TRP A 59 -12.82 7.74 -7.30
C TRP A 59 -12.32 7.18 -5.98
N ASN A 60 -12.79 7.63 -4.82
CA ASN A 60 -12.15 7.22 -3.56
C ASN A 60 -12.32 5.72 -3.28
N ILE A 61 -13.47 5.13 -3.63
CA ILE A 61 -13.70 3.69 -3.51
C ILE A 61 -12.77 2.92 -4.49
N PRO A 62 -12.77 3.21 -5.81
CA PRO A 62 -11.82 2.59 -6.74
C PRO A 62 -10.36 2.70 -6.31
N ILE A 63 -9.92 3.90 -5.89
CA ILE A 63 -8.54 4.15 -5.46
C ILE A 63 -8.22 3.38 -4.17
N ALA A 64 -9.11 3.37 -3.18
CA ALA A 64 -8.90 2.62 -1.94
C ALA A 64 -8.76 1.11 -2.21
N ILE A 65 -9.57 0.56 -3.11
CA ILE A 65 -9.48 -0.84 -3.53
C ILE A 65 -8.15 -1.11 -4.25
N LEU A 66 -7.76 -0.27 -5.21
CA LEU A 66 -6.50 -0.42 -5.93
C LEU A 66 -5.30 -0.40 -4.97
N ILE A 67 -5.27 0.55 -4.04
CA ILE A 67 -4.24 0.65 -3.02
C ILE A 67 -4.21 -0.61 -2.15
N ALA A 68 -5.37 -1.08 -1.65
CA ALA A 68 -5.45 -2.27 -0.82
C ALA A 68 -4.91 -3.51 -1.55
N LEU A 69 -5.25 -3.66 -2.84
CA LEU A 69 -4.76 -4.75 -3.68
C LEU A 69 -3.24 -4.64 -3.95
N SER A 70 -2.71 -3.44 -4.11
CA SER A 70 -1.27 -3.18 -4.36
C SER A 70 -0.40 -3.12 -3.10
N ALA A 71 -0.98 -2.91 -1.91
CA ALA A 71 -0.24 -2.64 -0.67
C ALA A 71 0.79 -3.72 -0.33
N GLU A 72 0.46 -4.99 -0.54
CA GLU A 72 1.40 -6.09 -0.28
C GLU A 72 2.57 -6.08 -1.26
N ASN A 73 2.34 -5.79 -2.54
CA ASN A 73 3.41 -5.68 -3.53
C ASN A 73 4.33 -4.51 -3.20
N ILE A 74 3.75 -3.36 -2.85
CA ILE A 74 4.50 -2.18 -2.41
C ILE A 74 5.35 -2.52 -1.18
N MET A 75 4.76 -3.18 -0.18
CA MET A 75 5.47 -3.55 1.04
C MET A 75 6.58 -4.58 0.78
N ARG A 76 6.34 -5.59 -0.07
CA ARG A 76 7.39 -6.54 -0.49
C ARG A 76 8.53 -5.84 -1.21
N SER A 77 8.22 -4.91 -2.13
CA SER A 77 9.23 -4.10 -2.82
C SER A 77 10.02 -3.23 -1.85
N ILE A 78 9.37 -2.56 -0.89
CA ILE A 78 10.05 -1.78 0.14
C ILE A 78 10.96 -2.68 0.98
N VAL A 79 10.45 -3.81 1.48
CA VAL A 79 11.25 -4.74 2.29
C VAL A 79 12.46 -5.26 1.50
N ALA A 80 12.26 -5.65 0.25
CA ALA A 80 13.33 -6.09 -0.64
C ALA A 80 14.40 -5.00 -0.84
N ILE A 81 13.96 -3.76 -1.09
CA ILE A 81 14.84 -2.60 -1.23
C ILE A 81 15.61 -2.31 0.08
N THR A 82 14.93 -2.36 1.23
CA THR A 82 15.55 -2.12 2.54
C THR A 82 16.48 -3.26 2.98
N GLY A 83 16.30 -4.46 2.45
CA GLY A 83 17.19 -5.60 2.66
C GLY A 83 18.43 -5.57 1.78
N ASP A 84 18.43 -4.77 0.71
CA ASP A 84 19.56 -4.62 -0.20
C ASP A 84 20.56 -3.59 0.35
N ALA A 85 21.55 -4.10 1.09
CA ALA A 85 22.62 -3.30 1.66
C ALA A 85 23.46 -2.56 0.59
N ALA A 86 23.57 -3.10 -0.63
CA ALA A 86 24.30 -2.45 -1.72
C ALA A 86 23.52 -1.25 -2.25
N PHE A 87 22.22 -1.42 -2.48
CA PHE A 87 21.33 -0.33 -2.88
C PHE A 87 21.26 0.79 -1.83
N LEU A 88 21.11 0.43 -0.54
CA LEU A 88 21.12 1.39 0.55
C LEU A 88 22.45 2.17 0.62
N LYS A 89 23.58 1.47 0.48
CA LYS A 89 24.90 2.10 0.45
C LYS A 89 25.05 3.07 -0.72
N ASP A 90 24.54 2.71 -1.91
CA ASP A 90 24.57 3.56 -3.10
C ASP A 90 23.66 4.79 -2.97
N ILE A 91 22.45 4.65 -2.42
CA ILE A 91 21.58 5.79 -2.13
C ILE A 91 22.22 6.72 -1.12
N ILE A 92 22.72 6.20 0.00
CA ILE A 92 23.39 7.01 1.03
C ILE A 92 24.58 7.73 0.41
N ARG A 93 25.38 7.05 -0.41
CA ARG A 93 26.51 7.66 -1.11
C ARG A 93 26.07 8.80 -2.04
N LYS A 94 24.98 8.63 -2.81
CA LYS A 94 24.44 9.68 -3.67
C LYS A 94 23.90 10.87 -2.89
N ILE A 95 23.24 10.64 -1.75
CA ILE A 95 22.73 11.70 -0.88
C ILE A 95 23.88 12.47 -0.24
N VAL A 96 24.87 11.77 0.31
CA VAL A 96 26.04 12.38 0.97
C VAL A 96 26.91 13.15 -0.03
N LEU A 97 27.20 12.57 -1.20
CA LEU A 97 27.97 13.27 -2.24
C LEU A 97 27.20 14.47 -2.82
N GLY A 98 25.90 14.33 -3.06
CA GLY A 98 25.06 15.45 -3.52
C GLY A 98 24.86 16.56 -2.48
N LEU A 99 25.12 16.29 -1.19
CA LEU A 99 25.13 17.27 -0.11
C LEU A 99 26.51 17.94 0.07
N LEU A 100 27.59 17.29 -0.37
CA LEU A 100 28.97 17.83 -0.31
C LEU A 100 29.32 18.68 -1.53
N ASP A 101 28.59 18.55 -2.65
CA ASP A 101 28.71 19.40 -3.84
C ASP A 101 27.93 20.74 -3.74
N LYS A 102 27.37 21.07 -2.56
CA LYS A 102 26.73 22.35 -2.25
C LYS A 102 27.50 23.08 -1.15
#